data_AF-A0A2T4I7S6-F1
#
_entry.id   AF-A0A2T4I7S6-F1
#
_cell.length_a   1.000
_cell.length_b   1.000
_cell.length_c   1.000
_cell.angle_alpha   90.00
_cell.angle_beta   90.00
_cell.angle_gamma   90.00
#
_symmetry.space_group_name_H-M   'P 1'
#
loop_
_entity.id
_entity.type
_entity.pdbx_description
1 polymer ?
#
loop_
_entity_poly.entity_id
_entity_poly.type
_entity_poly.pdbx_seq_one_letter_code
_entity_poly.pdbx_strand_id
1 'polypeptide(L)' 'MAGVGDIVDRLRHPIANPVTRARLRVEQEVPVARRGPGWDRHWRELEAYAEPTGEWPMARKGAGTPD' A
#
# COMPACT_ATOMS: atom_id res chain seq x y z
N MET A 1 -18.54 18.27 -11.25
CA MET A 1 -17.13 18.68 -11.33
C MET A 1 -16.50 18.36 -9.98
N ALA A 2 -15.52 17.47 -9.91
CA ALA A 2 -14.83 17.20 -8.63
C ALA A 2 -13.97 18.42 -8.28
N GLY A 3 -14.14 18.97 -7.08
CA GLY A 3 -13.42 20.15 -6.63
C GLY A 3 -11.99 19.80 -6.22
N VAL A 4 -11.12 20.82 -6.15
CA VAL A 4 -9.75 20.66 -5.62
C VAL A 4 -9.77 20.04 -4.21
N GLY A 5 -10.81 20.33 -3.42
CA GLY A 5 -11.02 19.72 -2.11
C GLY A 5 -11.15 18.20 -2.16
N ASP A 6 -11.89 17.64 -3.12
CA ASP A 6 -12.05 16.18 -3.27
C ASP A 6 -10.73 15.48 -3.64
N ILE A 7 -9.87 16.18 -4.39
CA ILE A 7 -8.54 15.67 -4.77
C ILE A 7 -7.64 15.65 -3.54
N VAL A 8 -7.64 16.73 -2.75
CA VAL A 8 -6.85 16.83 -1.51
C VAL A 8 -7.31 15.80 -0.48
N ASP A 9 -8.61 15.56 -0.34
CA ASP A 9 -9.13 14.57 0.61
C ASP A 9 -8.79 13.13 0.22
N ARG A 10 -8.78 12.81 -1.09
CA ARG A 10 -8.28 11.53 -1.62
C ARG A 10 -6.76 11.36 -1.42
N LEU A 11 -6.00 12.44 -1.44
CA LEU A 11 -4.57 12.42 -1.15
C LEU A 11 -4.29 12.29 0.36
N ARG A 12 -5.18 12.80 1.22
CA ARG A 12 -5.11 12.68 2.68
C ARG A 12 -5.59 11.32 3.20
N HIS A 13 -6.54 10.70 2.51
CA HIS A 13 -6.99 9.33 2.76
C HIS A 13 -6.57 8.44 1.60
N PRO A 14 -5.25 8.24 1.38
CA PRO A 14 -4.83 7.19 0.46
C PRO A 14 -5.47 5.89 0.96
N ILE A 15 -5.84 4.99 0.05
CA ILE A 15 -6.14 3.60 0.41
C ILE A 15 -5.04 3.19 1.39
N ALA A 16 -5.41 3.03 2.68
CA ALA A 16 -4.43 3.04 3.77
C ALA A 16 -3.38 1.94 3.57
N ASN A 17 -3.79 0.91 2.85
CA ASN A 17 -2.96 -0.18 2.42
C ASN A 17 -2.38 0.06 1.00
N PRO A 18 -1.07 0.31 0.86
CA PRO A 18 -0.42 0.47 -0.44
C PRO A 18 -0.55 -0.78 -1.33
N VAL A 19 -0.70 -1.97 -0.75
CA VAL A 19 -0.89 -3.23 -1.47
C VAL A 19 -2.26 -3.28 -2.12
N THR A 20 -3.32 -2.86 -1.43
CA THR A 20 -4.67 -2.80 -2.01
C THR A 20 -4.70 -1.88 -3.23
N ARG A 21 -3.99 -0.75 -3.19
CA ARG A 21 -3.84 0.12 -4.37
C ARG A 21 -3.11 -0.57 -5.52
N ALA A 22 -2.02 -1.29 -5.24
CA ALA A 22 -1.28 -2.05 -6.25
C ALA A 22 -2.16 -3.15 -6.88
N ARG A 23 -2.91 -3.89 -6.06
CA ARG A 23 -3.84 -4.93 -6.49
C ARG A 23 -4.84 -4.40 -7.52
N LEU A 24 -5.52 -3.30 -7.21
CA LEU A 24 -6.50 -2.69 -8.11
C LEU A 24 -5.89 -2.34 -9.46
N ARG A 25 -4.65 -1.84 -9.48
CA ARG A 25 -3.96 -1.53 -10.73
C ARG A 25 -3.62 -2.80 -11.53
N VAL A 26 -3.12 -3.83 -10.86
CA VAL A 26 -2.78 -5.10 -11.53
C VAL A 26 -4.03 -5.79 -12.05
N GLU A 27 -5.14 -5.76 -11.32
CA GLU A 27 -6.40 -6.38 -11.74
C GLU A 27 -7.03 -5.73 -12.98
N GLN A 28 -6.72 -4.45 -13.25
CA GLN A 28 -7.11 -3.78 -14.50
C GLN A 28 -6.32 -4.29 -15.71
N GLU A 29 -5.06 -4.67 -15.50
CA GLU A 29 -4.15 -5.14 -16.57
C GLU A 29 -4.20 -6.67 -16.74
N VAL A 30 -4.55 -7.41 -15.67
CA VAL A 30 -4.55 -8.87 -15.62
C VAL A 30 -5.99 -9.40 -15.51
N PRO A 31 -6.60 -9.83 -16.64
CA PRO A 31 -7.94 -10.40 -16.65
C PRO A 31 -7.97 -11.73 -15.90
N VAL A 32 -9.16 -12.12 -15.42
CA VAL A 32 -9.35 -13.31 -14.57
C VAL A 32 -8.80 -14.59 -15.20
N ALA A 33 -8.90 -14.75 -16.52
CA ALA A 33 -8.36 -15.91 -17.25
C ALA A 33 -6.83 -16.07 -17.13
N ARG A 34 -6.11 -15.00 -16.74
CA ARG A 34 -4.65 -15.01 -16.53
C ARG A 34 -4.25 -15.09 -15.05
N ARG A 35 -5.23 -15.13 -14.14
CA ARG A 35 -4.99 -15.21 -12.70
C ARG A 35 -4.80 -16.67 -12.32
N GLY A 36 -3.60 -17.01 -11.85
CA GLY A 36 -3.26 -18.37 -11.44
C GLY A 36 -3.96 -18.78 -10.13
N PRO A 37 -3.89 -20.08 -9.78
CA PRO A 37 -4.38 -20.56 -8.50
C PRO A 37 -3.70 -19.82 -7.36
N GLY A 38 -4.48 -19.36 -6.38
CA GLY A 38 -3.98 -18.61 -5.22
C GLY A 38 -3.79 -17.11 -5.45
N TRP A 39 -4.18 -16.55 -6.61
CA TRP A 39 -4.10 -15.11 -6.89
C TRP A 39 -4.70 -14.25 -5.77
N ASP A 40 -5.96 -14.50 -5.39
CA ASP A 40 -6.64 -13.71 -4.36
C ASP A 40 -6.07 -13.94 -2.97
N ARG A 41 -5.60 -15.18 -2.69
CA ARG A 41 -4.96 -15.51 -1.42
C ARG A 41 -3.65 -14.73 -1.26
N HIS A 42 -2.83 -14.69 -2.32
CA HIS A 42 -1.56 -13.96 -2.32
C HIS A 42 -1.76 -12.46 -2.06
N TRP A 43 -2.72 -11.84 -2.75
CA TRP A 43 -3.05 -10.43 -2.52
C TRP A 43 -3.55 -10.18 -1.10
N ARG A 44 -4.42 -11.04 -0.55
CA ARG A 44 -4.91 -10.92 0.83
C ARG A 44 -3.79 -11.05 1.86
N GLU A 45 -2.82 -11.94 1.64
CA GLU A 45 -1.66 -12.07 2.53
C GLU A 45 -0.82 -10.78 2.52
N LEU A 46 -0.54 -10.22 1.34
CA LEU A 46 0.19 -8.95 1.23
C LEU A 46 -0.59 -7.77 1.86
N GLU A 47 -1.91 -7.74 1.69
CA GLU A 47 -2.77 -6.75 2.33
C GLU A 47 -2.66 -6.84 3.85
N ALA A 48 -2.74 -8.05 4.43
CA ALA A 48 -2.58 -8.25 5.87
C ALA A 48 -1.20 -7.81 6.38
N TYR A 49 -0.13 -8.00 5.61
CA TYR A 49 1.22 -7.55 5.99
C TYR A 49 1.41 -6.03 5.94
N ALA A 50 0.65 -5.33 5.09
CA ALA A 50 0.76 -3.89 4.91
C ALA A 50 -0.18 -3.08 5.82
N GLU A 51 -1.05 -3.74 6.58
CA GLU A 51 -1.83 -3.11 7.65
C GLU A 51 -0.89 -2.74 8.81
N PRO A 52 -0.98 -1.52 9.39
CA PRO A 52 0.08 -0.95 10.20
C PRO A 52 0.12 -1.60 11.59
N THR A 53 0.87 -2.68 11.71
CA THR A 53 1.48 -3.13 12.96
C THR A 53 2.99 -3.11 12.78
N GLY A 54 3.59 -1.97 13.09
CA GLY A 54 5.04 -1.84 13.12
C GLY A 54 5.47 -0.54 12.48
N GLU A 55 5.61 0.48 13.32
CA GLU A 55 6.65 1.48 13.10
C GLU A 55 7.92 0.73 12.70
N TRP A 56 8.36 0.88 11.45
CA TRP A 56 9.69 0.46 11.08
C TRP A 56 10.62 1.28 11.98
N PRO A 57 11.49 0.66 12.81
CA PRO A 57 12.52 1.42 13.47
C PRO A 57 13.40 1.94 12.34
N MET A 58 13.11 3.15 11.88
CA MET A 58 14.02 3.94 11.08
C MET A 58 15.28 4.00 11.93
N ALA A 59 16.24 3.13 11.59
CA ALA A 59 17.53 3.11 12.21
C ALA A 59 18.02 4.54 12.16
N ARG A 60 18.10 5.18 13.33
CA ARG A 60 18.71 6.50 13.49
C ARG A 60 20.16 6.34 13.04
N LYS A 61 20.39 6.48 11.74
CA LYS A 61 21.73 6.55 11.19
C LYS A 61 22.22 7.97 11.43
N GLY A 62 22.81 8.17 12.60
CA GLY A 62 23.46 9.42 12.98
C GLY A 62 23.02 9.95 14.35
N ALA A 63 23.39 9.26 15.42
CA ALA A 63 23.73 9.96 16.67
C ALA A 63 25.25 9.89 16.76
N GLY A 64 25.90 11.00 16.42
CA GLY A 64 27.34 11.16 16.57
C GLY A 64 27.76 10.87 17.99
N THR A 65 28.87 10.17 18.13
CA THR A 65 29.64 10.00 19.35
C THR A 65 29.86 11.37 20.00
N PRO A 66 29.45 11.60 21.26
CA PRO A 66 29.97 12.73 22.00
C PRO A 66 31.39 12.38 22.50
N ASP A 67 32.27 13.37 22.41
CA ASP A 67 33.65 13.43 22.93
C ASP A 67 33.72 13.16 24.45
#